data_AF-A0A9P5ZS99-F1
#
_entry.id   AF-A0A9P5ZS99-F1
#
_cell.length_a   1.000
_cell.length_b   1.000
_cell.length_c   1.000
_cell.angle_alpha   90.00
_cell.angle_beta   90.00
_cell.angle_gamma   90.00
#
_symmetry.space_group_name_H-M   'P 1'
#
loop_
_entity.id
_entity.type
_entity.pdbx_description
1 polymer ?
#
loop_
_entity_poly.entity_id
_entity_poly.type
_entity_poly.pdbx_seq_one_letter_code
_entity_poly.pdbx_strand_id
1 'polypeptide(L)'
;MTGCIVSLEAPLFRSMVRAAAAALEGTIYMVTDSDVPYTILSVGVCFQPDTRLFSSEAQRALGWNEFFEISQEARDWWVKEVCWSILPESRSLDHHAGSLESIGCSQQFTC
;
A
#
# COMPACT_ATOMS: atom_id res chain seq x y z
N MET A 1 -7.36 -2.01 -3.80
CA MET A 1 -6.47 -0.90 -3.36
C MET A 1 -5.83 -0.19 -4.56
N THR A 2 -6.59 0.17 -5.60
CA THR A 2 -6.07 0.83 -6.81
C THR A 2 -7.01 1.93 -7.32
N GLY A 3 -8.04 2.29 -6.56
CA GLY A 3 -9.06 3.26 -7.01
C GLY A 3 -9.81 2.86 -8.28
N CYS A 4 -9.99 1.55 -8.50
CA CYS A 4 -10.56 0.99 -9.74
C CYS A 4 -9.73 1.24 -11.00
N ILE A 5 -8.47 1.69 -10.86
CA ILE A 5 -7.52 1.84 -11.97
C ILE A 5 -6.84 0.49 -12.21
N VAL A 6 -7.37 -0.28 -13.17
CA VAL A 6 -6.91 -1.65 -13.48
C VAL A 6 -5.42 -1.70 -13.86
N SER A 7 -4.89 -0.65 -14.50
CA SER A 7 -3.47 -0.58 -14.88
C SER A 7 -2.52 -0.54 -13.69
N LEU A 8 -3.00 -0.20 -12.49
CA LEU A 8 -2.19 -0.16 -11.26
C LEU A 8 -2.15 -1.51 -10.52
N GLU A 9 -3.02 -2.46 -10.85
CA GLU A 9 -3.12 -3.72 -10.12
C GLU A 9 -1.84 -4.55 -10.22
N ALA A 10 -1.33 -4.76 -11.44
CA ALA A 10 -0.11 -5.54 -11.65
C ALA A 10 1.14 -4.86 -11.07
N PRO A 11 1.37 -3.54 -11.27
CA PRO A 11 2.46 -2.82 -10.62
C PRO A 11 2.41 -2.87 -9.08
N LEU A 12 1.22 -2.63 -8.49
CA LEU A 12 1.01 -2.70 -7.04
C LEU A 12 1.35 -4.10 -6.51
N PHE A 13 0.80 -5.13 -7.14
CA PHE A 13 1.01 -6.49 -6.69
C PHE A 13 2.49 -6.90 -6.80
N ARG A 14 3.19 -6.48 -7.88
CA ARG A 14 4.62 -6.74 -8.04
C ARG A 14 5.47 -6.05 -6.97
N SER A 15 5.15 -4.82 -6.58
CA SER A 15 5.89 -4.13 -5.51
C SER A 15 5.67 -4.84 -4.17
N MET A 16 4.45 -5.31 -3.88
CA MET A 16 4.14 -6.08 -2.67
C MET A 16 4.93 -7.40 -2.60
N VAL A 17 4.93 -8.16 -3.70
CA VAL A 17 5.66 -9.43 -3.80
C VAL A 17 7.16 -9.22 -3.63
N ARG A 18 7.73 -8.17 -4.23
CA ARG A 18 9.16 -7.87 -4.10
C ARG A 18 9.51 -7.42 -2.69
N ALA A 19 8.70 -6.57 -2.05
CA ALA A 19 8.91 -6.19 -0.66
C ALA A 19 8.90 -7.41 0.29
N ALA A 20 8.05 -8.40 0.05
CA ALA A 20 8.03 -9.62 0.86
C ALA A 20 9.16 -10.60 0.53
N ALA A 21 9.34 -10.95 -0.75
CA ALA A 21 10.28 -11.98 -1.17
C ALA A 21 11.73 -11.49 -1.24
N ALA A 22 11.97 -10.32 -1.81
CA ALA A 22 13.33 -9.86 -2.07
C ALA A 22 13.96 -9.19 -0.84
N ALA A 23 13.15 -8.57 0.05
CA ALA A 23 13.65 -8.12 1.35
C ALA A 23 13.80 -9.27 2.36
N LEU A 24 13.28 -10.47 2.06
CA LEU A 24 13.21 -11.63 2.96
C LEU A 24 12.44 -11.37 4.27
N GLU A 25 11.52 -10.40 4.24
CA GLU A 25 10.73 -9.98 5.41
C GLU A 25 9.32 -10.61 5.42
N GLY A 26 8.90 -11.25 4.33
CA GLY A 26 7.58 -11.86 4.19
C GLY A 26 7.61 -13.31 3.68
N THR A 27 6.46 -13.97 3.79
CA THR A 27 6.19 -15.31 3.25
C THR A 27 5.16 -15.20 2.13
N ILE A 28 5.40 -15.91 1.02
CA ILE A 28 4.47 -16.00 -0.11
C ILE A 28 3.79 -17.36 -0.08
N TYR A 29 2.47 -17.33 -0.02
CA TYR A 29 1.62 -18.49 -0.19
C TYR A 29 1.02 -18.48 -1.59
N MET A 30 1.06 -19.62 -2.28
CA MET A 30 0.47 -19.77 -3.60
C MET A 30 -0.53 -20.91 -3.57
N VAL A 31 -1.72 -20.68 -4.13
CA VAL A 31 -2.68 -21.73 -4.44
C VAL A 31 -2.53 -22.04 -5.92
N THR A 32 -2.26 -23.29 -6.24
CA THR A 32 -2.10 -23.78 -7.61
C THR A 32 -3.20 -24.77 -7.95
N ASP A 33 -3.55 -24.84 -9.23
CA ASP A 33 -4.41 -25.89 -9.75
C ASP A 33 -3.63 -27.23 -9.80
N SER A 34 -4.19 -28.30 -9.25
CA SER A 34 -3.57 -29.63 -9.30
C SER A 34 -3.66 -30.28 -10.67
N ASP A 35 -4.68 -29.92 -11.45
CA ASP A 35 -5.03 -30.57 -12.71
C ASP A 35 -4.39 -29.86 -13.91
N VAL A 36 -4.05 -28.58 -13.76
CA VAL A 36 -3.37 -27.77 -14.79
C VAL A 36 -1.98 -27.35 -14.31
N PRO A 37 -0.91 -27.97 -14.83
CA PRO A 37 0.46 -27.63 -14.44
C PRO A 37 0.75 -26.14 -14.61
N TYR A 38 1.48 -25.57 -13.65
CA TYR A 38 1.92 -24.16 -13.65
C TYR A 38 0.81 -23.11 -13.58
N THR A 39 -0.42 -23.49 -13.22
CA THR A 39 -1.51 -22.53 -13.03
C THR A 39 -1.58 -22.05 -11.59
N ILE A 40 -1.41 -20.74 -11.39
CA ILE A 40 -1.56 -20.07 -10.09
C ILE A 40 -2.99 -19.50 -10.00
N LEU A 41 -3.76 -19.96 -9.02
CA LEU A 41 -5.13 -19.51 -8.77
C LEU A 41 -5.16 -18.29 -7.85
N SER A 42 -4.30 -18.25 -6.84
CA SER A 42 -4.18 -17.10 -5.95
C SER A 42 -2.80 -17.02 -5.31
N VAL A 43 -2.44 -15.82 -4.87
CA VAL A 43 -1.19 -15.54 -4.15
C VAL A 43 -1.51 -14.69 -2.93
N GLY A 44 -1.03 -15.12 -1.76
CA GLY A 44 -1.07 -14.38 -0.52
C GLY A 44 0.34 -13.94 -0.12
N VAL A 45 0.46 -12.69 0.32
CA VAL A 45 1.70 -12.15 0.88
C VAL A 45 1.45 -11.88 2.36
N CYS A 46 2.23 -12.53 3.24
CA CYS A 46 2.08 -12.40 4.68
C CYS A 46 3.40 -11.94 5.30
N PHE A 47 3.31 -11.01 6.25
CA PHE A 47 4.43 -10.57 7.05
C PHE A 47 4.27 -11.09 8.47
N GLN A 48 5.37 -11.27 9.19
CA GLN A 48 5.34 -11.60 10.60
C GLN A 48 4.64 -10.49 11.40
N PRO A 49 4.11 -10.78 12.60
CA PRO A 49 3.68 -9.74 13.53
C PRO A 49 4.75 -8.66 13.68
N ASP A 50 4.30 -7.42 13.84
CA ASP A 50 5.14 -6.21 13.93
C ASP A 50 5.94 -5.84 12.66
N THR A 51 5.88 -6.67 11.60
CA THR A 51 6.45 -6.33 10.29
C THR A 51 5.36 -5.80 9.38
N ARG A 52 5.47 -4.52 8.99
CA ARG A 52 4.53 -3.89 8.07
C ARG A 52 5.09 -3.84 6.66
N LEU A 53 4.21 -4.02 5.68
CA LEU A 53 4.52 -3.89 4.26
C LEU A 53 4.91 -2.43 3.94
N PHE A 54 6.01 -2.24 3.21
CA PHE A 54 6.58 -0.93 2.83
C PHE A 54 7.05 -0.04 3.98
N SER A 55 7.24 -0.60 5.17
CA SER A 55 7.68 0.16 6.35
C SER A 55 9.17 0.55 6.30
N SER A 56 10.02 -0.30 5.72
CA SER A 56 11.45 -0.02 5.57
C SER A 56 11.77 0.64 4.24
N GLU A 57 12.83 1.44 4.20
CA GLU A 57 13.33 2.03 2.95
C GLU A 57 13.77 0.94 1.96
N ALA A 58 14.36 -0.14 2.45
CA ALA A 58 14.77 -1.29 1.65
C ALA A 58 13.58 -1.95 0.96
N GLN A 59 12.46 -2.16 1.66
CA GLN A 59 11.22 -2.66 1.05
C GLN A 59 10.69 -1.71 -0.03
N ARG A 60 10.69 -0.39 0.25
CA ARG A 60 10.15 0.61 -0.69
C ARG A 60 10.96 0.74 -1.97
N ALA A 61 12.29 0.63 -1.86
CA ALA A 61 13.21 0.66 -2.99
C ALA A 61 13.04 -0.53 -3.97
N LEU A 62 12.29 -1.56 -3.59
CA LEU A 62 12.07 -2.76 -4.41
C LEU A 62 10.85 -2.66 -5.35
N GLY A 63 10.34 -1.46 -5.63
CA GLY A 63 9.24 -1.25 -6.58
C GLY A 63 8.14 -0.32 -6.10
N TRP A 64 8.10 0.02 -4.81
CA TRP A 64 7.08 0.93 -4.27
C TRP A 64 7.33 2.37 -4.68
N ASN A 65 8.59 2.80 -4.67
CA ASN A 65 8.95 4.16 -5.07
C ASN A 65 8.58 4.42 -6.53
N GLU A 66 8.91 3.50 -7.44
CA GLU A 66 8.54 3.60 -8.86
C GLU A 66 7.02 3.53 -9.05
N PHE A 67 6.33 2.72 -8.25
CA PHE A 67 4.88 2.68 -8.24
C PHE A 67 4.26 4.00 -7.77
N PHE A 68 4.90 4.72 -6.84
CA PHE A 68 4.45 6.03 -6.36
C PHE A 68 4.73 7.20 -7.33
N GLU A 69 5.32 6.94 -8.49
CA GLU A 69 5.41 7.89 -9.61
C GLU A 69 4.12 7.97 -10.45
N ILE A 70 3.02 7.42 -9.94
CA ILE A 70 1.67 7.62 -10.50
C ILE A 70 1.27 9.10 -10.58
N SER A 71 0.23 9.39 -11.37
CA SER A 71 -0.30 10.75 -11.54
C SER A 71 -0.64 11.40 -10.20
N GLN A 72 -0.52 12.73 -10.14
CA GLN A 72 -0.86 13.49 -8.93
C GLN A 72 -2.29 13.20 -8.46
N GLU A 73 -3.24 13.12 -9.39
CA GLU A 73 -4.63 12.77 -9.11
C GLU A 73 -4.77 11.41 -8.40
N ALA A 74 -4.04 10.38 -8.86
CA ALA A 74 -4.09 9.06 -8.22
C ALA A 74 -3.43 9.06 -6.83
N ARG A 75 -2.39 9.89 -6.62
CA ARG A 75 -1.77 10.08 -5.30
C ARG A 75 -2.70 10.78 -4.33
N ASP A 76 -3.34 11.86 -4.78
CA ASP A 76 -4.28 12.64 -3.98
C ASP A 76 -5.49 11.78 -3.60
N TRP A 77 -5.97 10.95 -4.53
CA TRP A 77 -7.00 9.95 -4.24
C TRP A 77 -6.54 8.96 -3.17
N TRP A 78 -5.32 8.41 -3.25
CA TRP A 78 -4.83 7.47 -2.23
C TRP A 78 -4.69 8.10 -0.85
N VAL A 79 -4.11 9.30 -0.76
CA VAL A 79 -3.97 10.01 0.52
C VAL A 79 -5.35 10.33 1.08
N LYS A 80 -6.27 10.83 0.25
CA LYS A 80 -7.61 11.16 0.70
C LYS A 80 -8.40 9.94 1.11
N GLU A 81 -8.38 8.85 0.33
CA GLU A 81 -9.28 7.70 0.46
C GLU A 81 -8.71 6.52 1.28
N VAL A 82 -7.40 6.49 1.54
CA VAL A 82 -6.78 5.47 2.40
C VAL A 82 -6.32 6.05 3.73
N CYS A 83 -5.94 7.33 3.80
CA CYS A 83 -5.48 7.93 5.07
C CYS A 83 -6.65 8.31 6.00
N TRP A 84 -7.84 8.65 5.47
CA TRP A 84 -9.03 8.91 6.30
C TRP A 84 -9.63 7.66 6.96
N SER A 85 -9.45 6.47 6.37
CA SER A 85 -10.06 5.23 6.83
C SER A 85 -9.20 4.46 7.84
N ILE A 86 -7.94 4.87 8.04
CA ILE A 86 -6.95 4.21 8.91
C ILE A 86 -6.72 4.97 10.22
N LEU A 87 -7.19 6.23 10.35
CA LEU A 87 -7.15 6.99 11.62
C LEU A 87 -8.47 6.82 12.39
N PRO A 88 -8.48 6.17 13.57
CA PRO A 88 -9.71 5.99 14.37
C PRO A 88 -10.25 7.29 14.99
N GLU A 89 -9.52 8.41 14.87
CA GLU A 89 -9.71 9.59 15.74
C GLU A 89 -10.35 10.80 15.04
N SER A 90 -10.57 10.75 13.72
CA SER A 90 -11.13 11.91 12.98
C SER A 90 -12.66 12.00 12.97
N ARG A 91 -13.38 11.13 13.69
CA ARG A 91 -14.86 11.11 13.68
C ARG A 91 -15.55 12.21 14.49
N SER A 92 -14.84 13.19 15.06
CA SER A 92 -15.45 14.16 15.99
C SER A 92 -15.33 15.64 15.66
N LEU A 93 -14.85 16.05 14.49
CA LEU A 93 -14.71 17.49 14.17
C LEU A 93 -15.51 17.94 12.94
N ASP A 94 -16.69 17.37 12.73
CA ASP A 94 -17.73 18.01 11.94
C ASP A 94 -18.59 18.90 12.84
N HIS A 95 -18.04 19.99 13.37
CA HIS A 95 -18.78 21.21 13.76
C HIS A 95 -17.79 22.29 14.19
N HIS A 96 -17.27 23.05 13.22
CA HIS A 96 -17.17 24.51 13.23
C HIS A 96 -16.10 24.94 12.23
N ALA A 97 -16.54 25.66 11.20
CA ALA A 97 -15.68 26.42 10.31
C ALA A 97 -14.82 27.39 11.13
N GLY A 98 -13.50 27.30 10.98
CA GLY A 98 -12.55 28.22 11.60
C GLY A 98 -11.12 27.91 11.20
N SER A 99 -10.60 28.74 10.30
CA SER A 99 -9.18 29.03 10.02
C SER A 99 -8.15 28.32 10.91
N LEU A 100 -7.21 27.57 10.33
CA LEU A 100 -5.85 27.44 10.86
C LEU A 100 -4.88 27.01 9.74
N GLU A 101 -4.07 27.98 9.31
CA GLU A 101 -2.70 27.72 8.88
C GLU A 101 -1.97 26.89 9.96
N SER A 102 -0.91 26.17 9.55
CA SER A 102 0.04 25.45 10.40
C SER A 102 -0.36 24.07 10.93
N ILE A 103 -0.44 23.08 10.05
CA ILE A 103 0.14 21.77 10.40
C ILE A 103 1.04 21.37 9.24
N GLY A 104 2.34 21.59 9.42
CA GLY A 104 3.36 21.10 8.51
C GLY A 104 3.21 19.60 8.36
N CYS A 105 2.69 19.17 7.21
CA CYS A 105 2.70 17.78 6.75
C CYS A 105 4.13 17.43 6.31
N SER A 106 5.04 17.46 7.27
CA SER A 106 6.41 16.96 7.18
C SER A 106 6.52 15.88 8.25
N GLN A 107 5.91 14.73 7.98
CA GLN A 107 6.31 13.48 8.62
C GLN A 107 5.80 12.31 7.76
N GLN A 108 6.73 11.80 6.98
CA GLN A 108 6.95 10.37 6.76
C GLN A 108 5.71 9.59 6.37
N PHE A 109 5.55 9.40 5.07
CA PHE A 109 4.75 8.33 4.47
C PHE A 109 5.19 6.99 5.06
N THR A 110 4.59 6.64 6.18
CA THR A 110 4.52 5.29 6.74
C THR A 110 3.12 4.81 6.42
N CYS A 111 2.98 4.25 5.23
CA CYS A 111 2.00 3.21 4.96
C CYS A 111 2.64 1.88 5.38
#